data_AF-A0AAE6IBB7-F1
#
_entry.id   AF-A0AAE6IBB7-F1
#
_cell.length_a   1.000
_cell.length_b   1.000
_cell.length_c   1.000
_cell.angle_alpha   90.00
_cell.angle_beta   90.00
_cell.angle_gamma   90.00
#
_symmetry.space_group_name_H-M   'P 1'
#
loop_
_entity.id
_entity.type
_entity.pdbx_description
1 polymer ?
#
loop_
_entity_poly.entity_id
_entity_poly.type
_entity_poly.pdbx_seq_one_letter_code
_entity_poly.pdbx_strand_id
1 'polypeptide(L)' 'MKNRDFCKHCGEKLAVRSKEDKDSNNIIFFKVCPICGYSIRADISEISAMQTFYSEKEYYNTISSIALIRNTTNFKL' A
#
# COMPACT_ATOMS: atom_id res chain seq x y z
N MET A 1 15.80 -17.35 -3.31
CA MET A 1 14.65 -16.45 -3.02
C MET A 1 14.45 -15.52 -4.22
N LYS A 2 13.29 -15.55 -4.90
CA LYS A 2 13.01 -14.55 -5.95
C LYS A 2 12.87 -13.19 -5.26
N ASN A 3 13.71 -12.23 -5.64
CA ASN A 3 13.75 -10.91 -5.01
C ASN A 3 12.46 -10.15 -5.33
N ARG A 4 11.44 -10.28 -4.47
CA ARG A 4 10.09 -9.72 -4.65
C ARG A 4 10.07 -8.18 -4.49
N ASP A 5 11.23 -7.55 -4.40
CA ASP A 5 11.39 -6.11 -4.29
C ASP A 5 11.59 -5.42 -5.65
N PHE A 6 11.78 -6.18 -6.72
CA PHE A 6 12.01 -5.65 -8.07
C PHE A 6 10.93 -6.10 -9.04
N CYS A 7 10.63 -5.22 -10.00
CA CYS A 7 9.65 -5.47 -11.04
C CYS A 7 10.15 -6.56 -11.98
N LYS A 8 9.33 -7.60 -12.18
CA LYS A 8 9.67 -8.72 -13.07
C LYS A 8 9.75 -8.34 -14.55
N HIS A 9 9.25 -7.17 -14.93
CA HIS A 9 9.18 -6.72 -16.32
C HIS A 9 10.32 -5.76 -16.69
N CYS A 10 10.64 -4.81 -15.81
CA CYS A 10 11.62 -3.76 -16.10
C CYS A 10 12.79 -3.72 -15.11
N GLY A 11 12.78 -4.57 -14.07
CA GLY A 11 13.84 -4.59 -13.05
C GLY A 11 13.78 -3.44 -12.06
N GLU A 12 12.87 -2.46 -12.22
CA GLU A 12 12.76 -1.31 -11.32
C GLU A 12 12.33 -1.72 -9.90
N LYS A 13 12.83 -1.01 -8.87
CA LYS A 13 12.44 -1.29 -7.48
C LYS A 13 10.94 -1.00 -7.29
N LEU A 14 10.25 -1.93 -6.64
CA LEU A 14 8.83 -1.78 -6.33
C LEU A 14 8.66 -0.86 -5.12
N ALA A 15 7.71 0.05 -5.21
CA ALA A 15 7.28 0.90 -4.11
C ALA A 15 6.13 0.22 -3.34
N VAL A 16 6.19 0.25 -2.02
CA VAL A 16 5.07 -0.20 -1.19
C VAL A 16 3.98 0.87 -1.22
N ARG A 17 2.74 0.44 -1.47
CA ARG A 17 1.54 1.27 -1.38
C ARG A 17 0.47 0.54 -0.58
N SER A 18 -0.38 1.30 0.10
CA SER A 18 -1.56 0.79 0.79
C SER A 18 -2.82 1.05 -0.01
N LYS A 19 -3.80 0.17 0.14
CA LYS A 19 -5.16 0.34 -0.37
C LYS A 19 -6.15 -0.28 0.60
N GLU A 20 -7.37 0.23 0.60
CA GLU A 20 -8.50 -0.42 1.26
C GLU A 20 -8.93 -1.68 0.49
N ASP A 21 -9.11 -2.77 1.23
CA ASP A 21 -9.84 -3.94 0.79
C ASP A 21 -11.34 -3.71 1.05
N LYS A 22 -12.11 -3.61 -0.03
CA LYS A 22 -13.55 -3.31 0.03
C LYS A 22 -14.37 -4.42 0.67
N ASP A 23 -13.88 -5.65 0.64
CA ASP A 23 -14.65 -6.81 1.13
C ASP A 23 -14.43 -7.05 2.62
N SER A 24 -13.25 -6.69 3.15
CA SER A 24 -12.85 -6.99 4.52
C SER A 24 -12.69 -5.77 5.42
N ASN A 25 -12.88 -4.55 4.91
CA ASN A 25 -12.61 -3.28 5.60
C ASN A 25 -11.18 -3.19 6.19
N ASN A 26 -10.25 -3.96 5.64
CA ASN A 26 -8.86 -3.97 6.07
C ASN A 26 -7.99 -3.16 5.11
N ILE A 27 -6.86 -2.68 5.63
CA ILE A 27 -5.82 -2.08 4.80
C ILE A 27 -4.91 -3.21 4.32
N ILE A 28 -4.73 -3.28 3.01
CA ILE A 28 -3.84 -4.22 2.36
C ILE A 28 -2.68 -3.47 1.69
N PHE A 29 -1.51 -4.08 1.74
CA PHE A 29 -0.30 -3.53 1.14
C PHE A 29 0.02 -4.21 -0.18
N PHE A 30 0.52 -3.42 -1.13
CA PHE A 30 0.97 -3.87 -2.44
C PHE A 30 2.35 -3.32 -2.72
N LYS A 31 3.13 -4.08 -3.48
CA LYS A 31 4.35 -3.59 -4.13
C LYS A 31 4.01 -3.25 -5.57
N VAL A 32 4.18 -2.00 -5.96
CA VAL A 32 3.82 -1.46 -7.27
C VAL A 32 5.04 -0.91 -7.97
N CYS A 33 5.22 -1.27 -9.24
CA CYS A 33 6.26 -0.73 -10.09
C CYS A 33 5.88 0.68 -10.54
N PRO A 34 6.70 1.70 -10.28
CA PRO A 34 6.40 3.08 -10.64
C PRO A 34 6.45 3.33 -12.16
N ILE A 35 7.11 2.46 -12.93
CA ILE A 35 7.32 2.64 -14.38
C ILE A 35 6.20 1.99 -15.19
N CYS A 36 5.89 0.72 -14.92
CA CYS A 36 4.95 -0.07 -15.74
C CYS A 36 3.65 -0.43 -15.01
N GLY A 37 3.49 -0.03 -13.75
CA GLY A 37 2.28 -0.31 -12.97
C GLY A 37 2.12 -1.76 -12.50
N TYR A 38 3.08 -2.66 -12.79
CA TYR A 38 3.05 -4.02 -12.28
C TYR A 38 2.90 -4.03 -10.76
N SER A 39 1.88 -4.73 -10.26
CA SER A 39 1.58 -4.82 -8.83
C SER A 39 1.53 -6.25 -8.33
N ILE A 40 2.01 -6.47 -7.11
CA ILE A 40 1.89 -7.73 -6.38
C ILE A 40 1.45 -7.46 -4.95
N ARG A 41 0.61 -8.34 -4.38
CA ARG A 41 0.23 -8.26 -2.96
C ARG A 41 1.49 -8.39 -2.10
N ALA A 42 1.62 -7.50 -1.13
CA ALA A 42 2.71 -7.50 -0.18
C ALA A 42 2.18 -8.05 1.15
N ASP A 43 2.47 -9.32 1.43
CA ASP A 43 2.21 -9.90 2.74
C ASP A 43 3.31 -9.43 3.71
N ILE A 44 3.18 -8.20 4.17
CA ILE A 44 4.10 -7.52 5.09
C ILE A 44 3.32 -7.05 6.32
N SER A 45 3.97 -7.05 7.48
CA SER A 45 3.39 -6.48 8.70
C SER A 45 3.29 -4.96 8.59
N GLU A 46 2.42 -4.34 9.38
CA GLU A 46 2.31 -2.87 9.46
C GLU A 46 3.64 -2.21 9.82
N ILE A 47 4.41 -2.81 10.73
CA ILE A 47 5.73 -2.31 11.14
C ILE A 47 6.67 -2.28 9.93
N SER A 48 6.71 -3.36 9.14
CA SER A 48 7.53 -3.42 7.93
C SER A 48 7.03 -2.48 6.83
N ALA A 49 5.71 -2.27 6.74
CA ALA A 49 5.15 -1.28 5.84
C ALA A 49 5.57 0.14 6.24
N MET A 50 5.50 0.49 7.52
CA MET A 50 5.87 1.82 8.04
C MET A 50 7.33 2.19 7.73
N GLN A 51 8.24 1.22 7.76
CA GLN A 51 9.65 1.41 7.38
C GLN A 51 9.86 1.79 5.90
N THR A 52 8.84 1.60 5.06
CA THR A 52 8.91 1.95 3.63
C THR A 52 8.43 3.36 3.31
N PHE A 53 7.83 4.06 4.27
CA PHE A 53 7.44 5.47 4.17
C PHE A 53 8.59 6.39 4.63
N TYR A 54 8.60 7.65 4.21
CA TYR A 54 9.64 8.60 4.62
C TYR A 54 9.57 8.94 6.10
N SER A 55 8.38 8.84 6.70
CA SER A 55 8.19 9.02 8.14
C SER A 55 6.96 8.28 8.65
N GLU A 56 6.95 7.99 9.95
CA GLU A 56 5.79 7.48 10.68
C GLU A 56 4.56 8.40 10.51
N LYS A 57 4.77 9.72 10.49
CA LYS A 57 3.71 10.71 10.24
C LYS A 57 3.09 10.53 8.84
N GLU A 58 3.90 10.31 7.82
CA GLU A 58 3.41 10.07 6.45
C GLU A 58 2.62 8.76 6.35
N TYR A 59 3.10 7.70 7.02
CA TYR A 59 2.38 6.44 7.13
C TYR A 59 1.00 6.64 7.74
N TYR A 60 0.91 7.20 8.95
CA TYR A 60 -0.38 7.40 9.62
C TYR A 60 -1.29 8.38 8.88
N ASN A 61 -0.75 9.41 8.22
CA ASN A 61 -1.55 10.29 7.38
C ASN A 61 -2.16 9.53 6.19
N THR A 62 -1.41 8.64 5.55
CA THR A 62 -1.88 7.81 4.44
C THR A 62 -2.99 6.88 4.90
N ILE A 63 -2.75 6.16 6.00
CA ILE A 63 -3.71 5.22 6.61
C ILE A 63 -4.97 5.95 7.10
N SER A 64 -4.82 7.08 7.79
CA SER A 64 -5.93 7.89 8.28
C SER A 64 -6.73 8.50 7.14
N SER A 65 -6.09 8.91 6.05
CA SER A 65 -6.80 9.42 4.86
C SER A 65 -7.70 8.35 4.23
N ILE A 66 -7.23 7.10 4.18
CA ILE A 66 -8.05 5.96 3.73
C ILE A 66 -9.23 5.77 4.70
N ALA A 67 -9.00 5.78 6.01
CA ALA A 67 -10.05 5.65 7.01
C ALA A 67 -11.03 6.84 7.07
N LEU A 68 -10.60 8.04 6.69
CA LEU A 68 -11.44 9.23 6.57
C LEU A 68 -12.31 9.17 5.33
N ILE A 69 -11.77 8.76 4.17
CA ILE A 69 -12.55 8.50 2.95
C ILE A 69 -13.66 7.47 3.25
N ARG A 70 -13.37 6.43 4.04
CA ARG A 70 -14.37 5.47 4.54
C ARG A 70 -15.53 6.16 5.26
N ASN A 71 -15.26 7.08 6.20
CA ASN A 71 -16.33 7.78 6.91
C ASN A 71 -17.15 8.66 5.95
N THR A 72 -16.50 9.46 5.10
CA THR A 72 -17.20 10.38 4.20
C THR A 72 -18.03 9.67 3.12
N THR A 73 -17.62 8.45 2.71
CA THR A 73 -18.35 7.66 1.70
C THR A 73 -19.55 6.94 2.32
N ASN A 74 -19.42 6.44 3.55
CA ASN A 74 -20.54 5.82 4.27
C ASN A 74 -21.61 6.82 4.73
N PHE A 75 -21.26 8.10 4.93
CA PHE A 75 -22.24 9.16 5.22
C PHE A 75 -23.04 9.65 4.00
N LYS A 76 -22.69 9.22 2.78
CA LYS A 76 -23.35 9.64 1.53
C LYS A 76 -24.35 8.62 0.97
N LEU A 77 -24.74 7.61 1.76
CA LEU A 77 -25.77 6.63 1.40
C LEU A 77 -26.99 6.76 2.31
#